data_AF-A0A4Q8M5B8-F1
#
_entry.id   AF-A0A4Q8M5B8-F1
#
_cell.length_a   1.000
_cell.length_b   1.000
_cell.length_c   1.000
_cell.angle_alpha   90.00
_cell.angle_beta   90.00
_cell.angle_gamma   90.00
#
_symmetry.space_group_name_H-M   'P 1'
#
loop_
_entity.id
_entity.type
_entity.pdbx_description
1 polymer ?
#
loop_
_entity_poly.entity_id
_entity_poly.type
_entity_poly.pdbx_seq_one_letter_code
_entity_poly.pdbx_strand_id
1 'polypeptide(L)'
;MNSVAENLRELMRLRGISENELSRQTGVPQPTIHRVLAGSSADPRDGTLRPLAFFFKVSVEALRTWPAEQFSKVLSHAEAGDHAAQAPRANGHVDESQGRDFQRRLAEAMMRAGLDTTTLAKDAEVQEDVVQSLLNGAYGIHSVPAVALLRVAKALNTTGAELLLGRREDSGGSQALPQSQPVQLDDWKIAFQLVADFLEVEDLTLPPPKHAEVVYLVHDLLLEGLPRAKVLQFVRAAAA
;
A
#
# COMPACT_ATOMS: atom_id res chain seq x y z
N MET A 1 10.87 -17.84 -25.86
CA MET A 1 10.19 -17.63 -24.56
C MET A 1 10.72 -16.34 -24.02
N ASN A 2 9.90 -15.30 -23.94
CA ASN A 2 10.36 -13.99 -23.46
C ASN A 2 10.47 -14.07 -21.94
N SER A 3 11.66 -13.82 -21.41
CA SER A 3 11.86 -13.79 -19.96
C SER A 3 11.67 -12.37 -19.45
N VAL A 4 11.16 -12.24 -18.22
CA VAL A 4 11.10 -10.96 -17.50
C VAL A 4 12.48 -10.27 -17.48
N ALA A 5 13.55 -11.07 -17.42
CA ALA A 5 14.93 -10.61 -17.47
C ALA A 5 15.29 -9.91 -18.79
N GLU A 6 14.84 -10.45 -19.92
CA GLU A 6 15.10 -9.91 -21.25
C GLU A 6 14.34 -8.59 -21.47
N ASN A 7 13.07 -8.57 -21.06
CA ASN A 7 12.24 -7.37 -21.11
C ASN A 7 12.80 -6.25 -20.23
N LEU A 8 13.26 -6.57 -19.02
CA LEU A 8 13.86 -5.60 -18.11
C LEU A 8 15.19 -5.04 -18.65
N ARG A 9 16.03 -5.88 -19.26
CA ARG A 9 17.27 -5.42 -19.92
C ARG A 9 16.99 -4.45 -21.06
N GLU A 10 15.99 -4.74 -21.88
CA GLU A 10 15.64 -3.87 -23.00
C GLU A 10 15.12 -2.52 -22.50
N LEU A 11 14.27 -2.50 -21.47
CA LEU A 11 13.80 -1.27 -20.84
C LEU A 11 14.95 -0.44 -20.26
N MET A 12 15.91 -1.08 -19.58
CA MET A 12 17.11 -0.42 -19.07
C MET A 12 17.98 0.15 -20.21
N ARG A 13 18.13 -0.60 -21.30
CA ARG A 13 18.87 -0.17 -22.50
C ARG A 13 18.22 1.04 -23.16
N LEU A 14 16.90 1.02 -23.32
CA LEU A 14 16.13 2.12 -23.90
C LEU A 14 16.23 3.40 -23.06
N ARG A 15 16.26 3.26 -21.73
CA ARG A 15 16.44 4.40 -20.80
C ARG A 15 17.90 4.78 -20.55
N GLY A 16 18.87 3.98 -21.01
CA GLY A 16 20.29 4.23 -20.79
C GLY A 16 20.74 4.15 -19.32
N ILE A 17 20.08 3.34 -18.49
CA ILE A 17 20.36 3.24 -17.05
C ILE A 17 20.98 1.90 -16.65
N SER A 18 21.81 1.93 -15.60
CA SER A 18 22.45 0.75 -15.02
C SER A 18 21.59 0.10 -13.92
N GLU A 19 21.93 -1.12 -13.50
CA GLU A 19 21.23 -1.82 -12.40
C GLU A 19 21.29 -1.05 -11.08
N ASN A 20 22.44 -0.42 -10.81
CA ASN A 20 22.64 0.39 -9.61
C ASN A 20 21.75 1.64 -9.66
N GLU A 21 21.65 2.25 -10.84
CA GLU A 21 20.78 3.41 -11.03
C GLU A 21 19.31 3.01 -10.91
N LEU A 22 18.92 1.88 -11.50
CA LEU A 22 17.58 1.33 -11.35
C LEU A 22 17.26 1.01 -9.88
N SER A 23 18.21 0.44 -9.13
CA SER A 23 18.05 0.15 -7.71
C SER A 23 17.77 1.42 -6.90
N ARG A 24 18.55 2.48 -7.14
CA ARG A 24 18.36 3.78 -6.50
C ARG A 24 17.03 4.43 -6.86
N GLN A 25 16.62 4.35 -8.13
CA GLN A 25 15.40 5.01 -8.61
C GLN A 25 14.12 4.22 -8.27
N THR A 26 14.21 2.91 -8.03
CA THR A 26 13.06 2.04 -7.74
C THR A 26 12.97 1.60 -6.29
N GLY A 27 14.04 1.79 -5.50
CA GLY A 27 14.16 1.28 -4.14
C GLY A 27 14.23 -0.25 -4.05
N VAL A 28 14.24 -0.97 -5.17
CA VAL A 28 14.45 -2.42 -5.18
C VAL A 28 15.93 -2.69 -4.93
N PRO A 29 16.30 -3.55 -3.95
CA PRO A 29 17.71 -3.84 -3.70
C PRO A 29 18.43 -4.36 -4.94
N GLN A 30 19.62 -3.84 -5.22
CA GLN A 30 20.44 -4.27 -6.36
C GLN A 30 20.63 -5.80 -6.43
N PRO A 31 20.87 -6.54 -5.33
CA PRO A 31 20.95 -8.02 -5.39
C PRO A 31 19.65 -8.67 -5.90
N THR A 32 18.51 -8.05 -5.66
CA THR A 32 17.21 -8.51 -6.13
C THR A 32 17.05 -8.24 -7.63
N ILE A 33 17.40 -7.04 -8.10
CA ILE A 33 17.42 -6.69 -9.54
C ILE A 33 18.36 -7.63 -10.29
N HIS A 34 19.57 -7.84 -9.77
CA HIS A 34 20.55 -8.72 -10.38
C HIS A 34 20.04 -10.17 -10.49
N ARG A 35 19.34 -10.70 -9.49
CA ARG A 35 18.71 -12.05 -9.57
C ARG A 35 17.62 -12.14 -10.63
N VAL A 36 16.82 -11.08 -10.80
CA VAL A 36 15.80 -11.00 -11.85
C VAL A 36 16.48 -11.00 -13.22
N LEU A 37 17.51 -10.19 -13.41
CA LEU A 37 18.25 -10.12 -14.67
C LEU A 37 19.01 -11.41 -14.96
N ALA A 38 19.65 -12.03 -13.98
CA ALA A 38 20.36 -13.29 -14.14
C ALA A 38 19.43 -14.48 -14.46
N GLY A 39 18.11 -14.31 -14.42
CA GLY A 39 17.14 -15.38 -14.65
C GLY A 39 17.13 -16.44 -13.54
N SER A 40 17.79 -16.18 -12.41
CA SER A 40 17.84 -17.11 -11.27
C SER A 40 16.49 -17.26 -10.57
N SER A 41 15.57 -16.31 -10.80
CA SER A 41 14.17 -16.43 -10.41
C SER A 41 13.33 -16.62 -11.68
N ALA A 42 12.90 -17.85 -11.92
CA ALA A 42 12.06 -18.21 -13.06
C ALA A 42 10.75 -17.41 -13.10
N ASP A 43 10.24 -17.04 -11.93
CA ASP A 43 9.07 -16.18 -11.76
C ASP A 43 9.26 -15.21 -10.58
N PRO A 44 9.82 -14.01 -10.82
CA PRO A 44 9.95 -13.00 -9.78
C PRO A 44 8.58 -12.60 -9.24
N ARG A 45 8.46 -12.41 -7.92
CA ARG A 45 7.18 -12.02 -7.30
C ARG A 45 6.69 -10.67 -7.82
N ASP A 46 5.38 -10.52 -7.95
CA ASP A 46 4.75 -9.26 -8.37
C ASP A 46 5.17 -8.08 -7.48
N GLY A 47 5.37 -8.29 -6.18
CA GLY A 47 5.86 -7.25 -5.27
C GLY A 47 7.24 -6.70 -5.64
N THR A 48 8.09 -7.50 -6.30
CA THR A 48 9.40 -7.08 -6.82
C THR A 48 9.29 -6.43 -8.19
N LEU A 49 8.39 -6.91 -9.05
CA LEU A 49 8.23 -6.39 -10.40
C LEU A 49 7.42 -5.09 -10.46
N ARG A 50 6.50 -4.85 -9.51
CA ARG A 50 5.66 -3.65 -9.46
C ARG A 50 6.47 -2.35 -9.46
N PRO A 51 7.48 -2.14 -8.56
CA PRO A 51 8.27 -0.92 -8.57
C PRO A 51 9.05 -0.73 -9.88
N LEU A 52 9.58 -1.82 -10.45
CA LEU A 52 10.32 -1.79 -11.72
C LEU A 52 9.39 -1.42 -12.89
N ALA A 53 8.23 -2.07 -12.97
CA ALA A 53 7.24 -1.82 -14.01
C ALA A 53 6.71 -0.37 -13.95
N PHE A 54 6.43 0.12 -12.74
CA PHE A 54 6.01 1.50 -12.50
C PHE A 54 7.07 2.50 -13.00
N PHE A 55 8.34 2.27 -12.67
CA PHE A 55 9.44 3.12 -13.11
C PHE A 55 9.53 3.26 -14.63
N PHE A 56 9.34 2.15 -15.35
CA PHE A 56 9.34 2.14 -16.81
C PHE A 56 7.98 2.51 -17.44
N LYS A 57 6.98 2.87 -16.63
CA LYS A 57 5.61 3.18 -17.06
C LYS A 57 4.94 2.06 -17.85
N VAL A 58 5.19 0.82 -17.45
CA VAL A 58 4.59 -0.40 -18.04
C VAL A 58 3.86 -1.19 -16.96
N SER A 59 2.94 -2.07 -17.36
CA SER A 59 2.30 -2.98 -16.42
C SER A 59 3.20 -4.18 -16.09
N VAL A 60 2.98 -4.80 -14.93
CA VAL A 60 3.68 -6.06 -14.58
C VAL A 60 3.34 -7.16 -15.59
N GLU A 61 2.09 -7.19 -16.08
CA GLU A 61 1.68 -8.10 -17.15
C GLU A 61 2.47 -7.86 -18.43
N ALA A 62 2.65 -6.61 -18.86
CA ALA A 62 3.47 -6.27 -20.02
C ALA A 62 4.92 -6.73 -19.81
N LEU A 63 5.50 -6.48 -18.64
CA LEU A 63 6.85 -6.91 -18.30
C LEU A 63 7.03 -8.43 -18.39
N ARG A 64 5.96 -9.21 -18.19
CA ARG A 64 5.95 -10.68 -18.28
C ARG A 64 5.65 -11.23 -19.67
N THR A 65 4.78 -10.58 -20.41
CA THR A 65 4.15 -11.17 -21.60
C THR A 65 4.60 -10.52 -22.90
N TRP A 66 4.99 -9.25 -22.86
CA TRP A 66 5.36 -8.54 -24.08
C TRP A 66 6.71 -9.04 -24.61
N PRO A 67 6.90 -9.07 -25.93
CA PRO A 67 8.22 -9.18 -26.53
C PRO A 67 9.01 -7.89 -26.29
N ALA A 68 10.32 -8.04 -26.06
CA ALA A 68 11.24 -6.92 -25.83
C ALA A 68 11.11 -5.80 -26.87
N GLU A 69 10.91 -6.17 -28.14
CA GLU A 69 10.74 -5.25 -29.27
C GLU A 69 9.53 -4.31 -29.13
N GLN A 70 8.47 -4.71 -28.43
CA GLN A 70 7.28 -3.86 -28.23
C GLN A 70 7.57 -2.65 -27.34
N PHE A 71 8.50 -2.76 -26.38
CA PHE A 71 8.84 -1.64 -25.50
C PHE A 71 9.51 -0.49 -26.25
N SER A 72 10.32 -0.79 -27.27
CA SER A 72 10.97 0.23 -28.10
C SER A 72 9.94 1.09 -28.84
N LYS A 73 8.83 0.49 -29.30
CA LYS A 73 7.74 1.20 -29.97
C LYS A 73 6.94 2.05 -28.98
N VAL A 74 6.58 1.51 -27.82
CA VAL A 74 5.78 2.25 -26.83
C VAL A 74 6.56 3.43 -26.22
N LEU A 75 7.84 3.23 -25.89
CA LEU A 75 8.66 4.27 -25.27
C LEU A 75 9.12 5.35 -26.28
N SER A 76 9.37 4.99 -27.54
CA SER A 76 9.66 5.99 -28.59
C SER A 76 8.48 6.90 -28.91
N HIS A 77 7.24 6.40 -28.76
CA HIS A 77 6.02 7.22 -28.94
C HIS A 77 5.64 8.01 -27.68
N ALA A 78 6.15 7.65 -26.50
CA ALA A 78 5.89 8.38 -25.26
C ALA A 78 6.79 9.63 -25.09
N GLU A 79 7.91 9.70 -25.82
CA GLU A 79 8.86 10.83 -25.77
C GLU A 79 8.66 11.85 -26.91
N ALA A 80 7.91 11.49 -27.96
CA ALA A 80 7.47 12.39 -29.03
C ALA A 80 6.05 12.88 -28.71
N GLY A 81 5.91 14.15 -28.35
CA GLY A 81 4.70 14.71 -27.75
C GLY A 81 3.38 14.51 -28.53
N ASP A 82 2.34 14.30 -27.72
CA ASP A 82 0.92 14.58 -27.92
C ASP A 82 -0.02 13.50 -28.53
N HIS A 83 -1.14 13.34 -27.81
CA HIS A 83 -2.38 12.58 -28.04
C HIS A 83 -2.47 11.04 -27.83
N ALA A 84 -3.17 10.74 -26.73
CA ALA A 84 -4.00 9.59 -26.35
C ALA A 84 -4.60 8.66 -27.44
N ALA A 85 -4.95 7.43 -26.95
CA ALA A 85 -5.75 6.33 -27.55
C ALA A 85 -4.88 5.21 -28.15
N GLN A 86 -4.95 3.92 -27.80
CA GLN A 86 -5.94 3.08 -27.12
C GLN A 86 -5.23 1.94 -26.38
N ALA A 87 -5.52 1.77 -25.09
CA ALA A 87 -5.39 0.52 -24.35
C ALA A 87 -6.75 0.26 -23.67
N PRO A 88 -7.19 -1.01 -23.53
CA PRO A 88 -8.57 -1.32 -23.17
C PRO A 88 -8.91 -0.72 -21.81
N ARG A 89 -10.01 0.04 -21.78
CA ARG A 89 -10.55 0.73 -20.62
C ARG A 89 -10.97 -0.29 -19.56
N ALA A 90 -10.17 -0.42 -18.51
CA ALA A 90 -10.63 -0.92 -17.22
C ALA A 90 -9.81 -0.23 -16.12
N ASN A 91 -10.50 0.52 -15.27
CA ASN A 91 -10.05 1.19 -14.05
C ASN A 91 -9.19 2.46 -14.19
N GLY A 92 -9.89 3.60 -14.31
CA GLY A 92 -9.64 4.84 -13.56
C GLY A 92 -8.27 5.53 -13.68
N HIS A 93 -8.24 6.65 -14.40
CA HIS A 93 -7.27 7.74 -14.25
C HIS A 93 -7.35 8.40 -12.85
N VAL A 94 -6.94 7.67 -11.80
CA VAL A 94 -6.97 8.14 -10.41
C VAL A 94 -5.56 8.24 -9.79
N ASP A 95 -4.54 7.63 -10.40
CA ASP A 95 -3.25 7.38 -9.72
C ASP A 95 -2.27 8.59 -9.71
N GLU A 96 -2.12 9.33 -10.83
CA GLU A 96 -1.08 10.38 -10.93
C GLU A 96 -1.48 11.77 -10.37
N SER A 97 -2.77 12.13 -10.42
CA SER A 97 -3.23 13.40 -9.81
C SER A 97 -3.32 13.27 -8.30
N GLN A 98 -3.85 12.14 -7.82
CA GLN A 98 -4.01 11.87 -6.38
C GLN A 98 -2.65 11.78 -5.66
N GLY A 99 -1.64 11.18 -6.30
CA GLY A 99 -0.25 11.18 -5.82
C GLY A 99 0.32 12.59 -5.64
N ARG A 100 0.21 13.44 -6.68
CA ARG A 100 0.70 14.83 -6.63
C ARG A 100 -0.04 15.68 -5.61
N ASP A 101 -1.34 15.49 -5.50
CA ASP A 101 -2.16 16.19 -4.53
C ASP A 101 -1.83 15.77 -3.09
N PHE A 102 -1.53 14.49 -2.86
CA PHE A 102 -1.04 13.98 -1.57
C PHE A 102 0.30 14.62 -1.20
N GLN A 103 1.27 14.62 -2.11
CA GLN A 103 2.59 15.22 -1.89
C GLN A 103 2.49 16.69 -1.51
N ARG A 104 1.69 17.46 -2.26
CA ARG A 104 1.44 18.88 -1.99
C ARG A 104 0.88 19.07 -0.58
N ARG A 105 -0.13 18.27 -0.20
CA ARG A 105 -0.74 18.36 1.14
C ARG A 105 0.21 17.98 2.27
N LEU A 106 1.04 16.95 2.07
CA LEU A 106 2.06 16.57 3.05
C LEU A 106 3.07 17.72 3.25
N ALA A 107 3.56 18.31 2.16
CA ALA A 107 4.47 19.45 2.23
C ALA A 107 3.82 20.67 2.93
N GLU A 108 2.55 20.97 2.62
CA GLU A 108 1.80 22.03 3.29
C GLU A 108 1.60 21.76 4.79
N ALA A 109 1.29 20.51 5.16
CA ALA A 109 1.14 20.12 6.56
C ALA A 109 2.46 20.26 7.34
N MET A 110 3.59 19.86 6.73
CA MET A 110 4.93 20.06 7.30
C MET A 110 5.25 21.54 7.49
N MET A 111 4.97 22.38 6.48
CA MET A 111 5.17 23.83 6.60
C MET A 111 4.32 24.44 7.72
N ARG A 112 3.06 24.01 7.87
CA ARG A 112 2.17 24.50 8.94
C ARG A 112 2.64 24.06 10.33
N ALA A 113 3.16 22.85 10.44
CA ALA A 113 3.71 22.31 11.69
C ALA A 113 5.11 22.88 12.01
N GLY A 114 5.78 23.52 11.05
CA GLY A 114 7.15 24.02 11.19
C GLY A 114 8.18 22.89 11.30
N LEU A 115 7.89 21.71 10.74
CA LEU A 115 8.73 20.52 10.83
C LEU A 115 9.48 20.28 9.52
N ASP A 116 10.77 19.97 9.63
CA ASP A 116 11.56 19.42 8.54
C ASP A 116 11.45 17.88 8.48
N THR A 117 12.02 17.27 7.43
CA THR A 117 11.94 15.81 7.21
C THR A 117 12.54 15.02 8.35
N THR A 118 13.66 15.49 8.89
CA THR A 118 14.42 14.82 9.94
C THR A 118 13.67 14.85 11.28
N THR A 119 13.12 16.02 11.64
CA THR A 119 12.32 16.19 12.86
C THR A 119 11.02 15.42 12.76
N LEU A 120 10.34 15.47 11.61
CA LEU A 120 9.12 14.71 11.38
C LEU A 120 9.36 13.20 11.46
N ALA A 121 10.44 12.68 10.88
CA ALA A 121 10.77 11.26 10.94
C ALA A 121 10.97 10.79 12.39
N LYS A 122 11.66 11.61 13.19
CA LYS A 122 11.88 11.36 14.62
C LYS A 122 10.56 11.36 15.40
N ASP A 123 9.73 12.37 15.22
CA ASP A 123 8.45 12.53 15.94
C ASP A 123 7.42 11.47 15.53
N ALA A 124 7.46 11.02 14.28
CA ALA A 124 6.61 9.95 13.76
C ALA A 124 7.18 8.54 14.02
N GLU A 125 8.36 8.40 14.61
CA GLU A 125 9.06 7.12 14.80
C GLU A 125 9.13 6.30 13.49
N VAL A 126 9.52 6.96 12.41
CA VAL A 126 9.75 6.35 11.09
C VAL A 126 11.16 6.68 10.59
N GLN A 127 11.67 5.91 9.64
CA GLN A 127 12.94 6.24 9.01
C GLN A 127 12.78 7.46 8.09
N GLU A 128 13.84 8.28 7.99
CA GLU A 128 13.82 9.53 7.24
C GLU A 128 13.61 9.32 5.72
N ASP A 129 14.12 8.21 5.18
CA ASP A 129 13.91 7.79 3.81
C ASP A 129 12.43 7.54 3.47
N VAL A 130 11.63 7.10 4.45
CA VAL A 130 10.18 6.92 4.30
C VAL A 130 9.50 8.27 4.10
N VAL A 131 9.85 9.28 4.93
CA VAL A 131 9.31 10.64 4.81
C VAL A 131 9.72 11.27 3.49
N GLN A 132 10.99 11.11 3.10
CA GLN A 132 11.50 11.62 1.84
C GLN A 132 10.82 10.96 0.64
N SER A 133 10.56 9.67 0.72
CA SER A 133 9.87 8.94 -0.33
C SER A 133 8.40 9.36 -0.47
N LEU A 134 7.73 9.66 0.64
CA LEU A 134 6.37 10.21 0.65
C LEU A 134 6.30 11.56 -0.06
N LEU A 135 7.29 12.43 0.15
CA LEU A 135 7.38 13.73 -0.51
C LEU A 135 7.73 13.61 -1.99
N ASN A 136 8.64 12.70 -2.34
CA ASN A 136 9.11 12.51 -3.71
C ASN A 136 8.15 11.65 -4.56
N GLY A 137 7.23 10.91 -3.92
CA GLY A 137 6.32 9.97 -4.59
C GLY A 137 7.05 8.83 -5.30
N ALA A 138 8.25 8.49 -4.83
CA ALA A 138 8.99 7.34 -5.33
C ALA A 138 8.25 6.01 -5.05
N TYR A 139 7.33 6.05 -4.08
CA TYR A 139 6.32 5.05 -3.80
C TYR A 139 4.95 5.63 -4.16
N GLY A 140 4.24 5.02 -5.11
CA GLY A 140 2.81 5.31 -5.26
C GLY A 140 2.11 5.13 -3.90
N ILE A 141 0.98 5.82 -3.68
CA ILE A 141 0.24 5.81 -2.40
C ILE A 141 -0.01 4.39 -1.87
N HIS A 142 -0.01 3.39 -2.75
CA HIS A 142 -0.20 1.97 -2.48
C HIS A 142 0.99 1.21 -1.88
N SER A 143 2.23 1.73 -1.91
CA SER A 143 3.41 1.02 -1.38
C SER A 143 3.92 1.55 -0.04
N VAL A 144 3.31 2.62 0.48
CA VAL A 144 3.61 3.12 1.82
C VAL A 144 2.86 2.27 2.84
N PRO A 145 3.53 1.72 3.87
CA PRO A 145 2.84 1.05 4.96
C PRO A 145 1.81 2.00 5.60
N ALA A 146 0.55 1.59 5.66
CA ALA A 146 -0.53 2.40 6.23
C ALA A 146 -0.19 2.90 7.65
N VAL A 147 0.54 2.09 8.44
CA VAL A 147 1.03 2.45 9.77
C VAL A 147 1.98 3.66 9.72
N ALA A 148 2.90 3.71 8.76
CA ALA A 148 3.84 4.82 8.62
C ALA A 148 3.09 6.12 8.26
N LEU A 149 2.13 6.04 7.34
CA LEU A 149 1.27 7.17 6.98
C LEU A 149 0.48 7.69 8.19
N LEU A 150 -0.10 6.79 9.00
CA LEU A 150 -0.85 7.16 10.19
C LEU A 150 0.02 7.82 11.26
N ARG A 151 1.26 7.34 11.45
CA ARG A 151 2.22 7.95 12.37
C ARG A 151 2.66 9.34 11.92
N VAL A 152 2.96 9.51 10.63
CA VAL A 152 3.29 10.80 10.03
C VAL A 152 2.12 11.79 10.18
N ALA A 153 0.89 11.34 9.88
CA ALA A 153 -0.30 12.15 10.07
C ALA A 153 -0.48 12.59 11.54
N LYS A 154 -0.26 11.67 12.49
CA LYS A 154 -0.32 11.96 13.92
C LYS A 154 0.73 13.00 14.34
N ALA A 155 1.97 12.87 13.90
CA ALA A 155 3.04 13.83 14.19
C ALA A 155 2.74 15.23 13.62
N LEU A 156 2.06 15.29 12.48
CA LEU A 156 1.61 16.54 11.85
C LEU A 156 0.28 17.07 12.40
N ASN A 157 -0.28 16.44 13.45
CA ASN A 157 -1.58 16.78 14.03
C ASN A 157 -2.71 16.87 12.97
N THR A 158 -2.71 15.92 12.02
CA THR A 158 -3.70 15.77 10.94
C THR A 158 -4.16 14.32 10.86
N THR A 159 -5.05 14.01 9.91
CA THR A 159 -5.51 12.63 9.67
C THR A 159 -4.95 12.09 8.36
N GLY A 160 -4.78 10.76 8.28
CA GLY A 160 -4.40 10.11 7.03
C GLY A 160 -5.41 10.40 5.90
N ALA A 161 -6.69 10.54 6.24
CA ALA A 161 -7.73 10.92 5.29
C ALA A 161 -7.55 12.34 4.74
N GLU A 162 -7.22 13.32 5.58
CA GLU A 162 -6.93 14.69 5.13
C GLU A 162 -5.72 14.75 4.20
N LEU A 163 -4.65 13.99 4.51
CA LEU A 163 -3.48 13.91 3.63
C LEU A 163 -3.80 13.25 2.29
N LEU A 164 -4.58 12.16 2.29
CA LEU A 164 -4.90 11.38 1.09
C LEU A 164 -5.97 12.02 0.21
N LEU A 165 -6.99 12.64 0.81
CA LEU A 165 -8.21 13.08 0.13
C LEU A 165 -8.41 14.61 0.20
N GLY A 166 -7.65 15.31 1.04
CA GLY A 166 -7.84 16.73 1.33
C GLY A 166 -8.80 16.97 2.49
N ARG A 167 -8.74 18.18 3.05
CA ARG A 167 -9.73 18.67 4.01
C ARG A 167 -11.06 18.85 3.26
N ARG A 168 -12.07 18.06 3.60
CA ARG A 168 -13.44 18.44 3.28
C ARG A 168 -13.72 19.70 4.07
N GLU A 169 -13.83 20.84 3.41
CA GLU A 169 -14.43 21.99 4.06
C GLU A 169 -15.81 21.55 4.53
N ASP A 170 -16.12 21.82 5.80
CA ASP A 170 -17.44 21.66 6.40
C ASP A 170 -18.40 22.65 5.73
N SER A 171 -18.64 22.44 4.44
CA SER A 171 -19.70 23.08 3.69
C SER A 171 -20.96 22.37 4.15
N GLY A 172 -21.81 23.10 4.87
CA GLY A 172 -23.11 22.68 5.40
C GLY A 172 -24.11 22.32 4.30
N GLY A 173 -23.79 21.29 3.52
CA GLY A 173 -24.64 20.67 2.53
C GLY A 173 -24.91 19.25 2.99
N SER A 174 -26.13 19.02 3.43
CA SER A 174 -26.70 17.70 3.65
C SER A 174 -26.75 16.95 2.31
N GLN A 175 -25.62 16.39 1.89
CA GLN A 175 -25.61 15.28 0.95
C GLN A 175 -25.25 14.07 1.78
N ALA A 176 -26.28 13.26 2.05
CA ALA A 176 -26.12 11.95 2.61
C ALA A 176 -25.13 11.17 1.72
N LEU A 177 -23.87 11.12 2.15
CA LEU A 177 -23.05 9.94 1.94
C LEU A 177 -23.95 8.74 2.25
N PRO A 178 -23.86 7.61 1.54
CA PRO A 178 -24.37 6.37 2.08
C PRO A 178 -23.78 6.31 3.48
N GLN A 179 -24.62 6.45 4.51
CA GLN A 179 -24.18 6.23 5.86
C GLN A 179 -23.72 4.79 5.82
N SER A 180 -22.41 4.58 5.73
CA SER A 180 -21.81 3.34 6.16
C SER A 180 -22.46 3.11 7.51
N GLN A 181 -23.30 2.06 7.60
CA GLN A 181 -23.93 1.68 8.85
C GLN A 181 -22.88 1.86 9.94
N PRO A 182 -23.21 2.50 11.08
CA PRO A 182 -22.25 2.66 12.16
C PRO A 182 -21.64 1.29 12.37
N VAL A 183 -20.39 1.11 11.92
CA VAL A 183 -19.76 -0.19 12.02
C VAL A 183 -19.79 -0.45 13.51
N GLN A 184 -20.28 -1.62 13.90
CA GLN A 184 -20.22 -2.19 15.25
C GLN A 184 -18.75 -2.41 15.64
N LEU A 185 -17.92 -1.40 15.41
CA LEU A 185 -16.47 -1.39 15.47
C LEU A 185 -16.05 -1.62 16.91
N ASP A 186 -16.85 -1.16 17.87
CA ASP A 186 -16.65 -1.41 19.28
C ASP A 186 -16.94 -2.88 19.63
N ASP A 187 -17.99 -3.48 19.09
CA ASP A 187 -18.31 -4.90 19.33
C ASP A 187 -17.28 -5.83 18.69
N TRP A 188 -16.85 -5.52 17.46
CA TRP A 188 -15.74 -6.23 16.81
C TRP A 188 -14.44 -6.09 17.60
N LYS A 189 -14.08 -4.89 18.05
CA LYS A 189 -12.90 -4.68 18.90
C LYS A 189 -12.98 -5.49 20.19
N ILE A 190 -14.14 -5.51 20.84
CA ILE A 190 -14.38 -6.29 22.05
C ILE A 190 -14.21 -7.78 21.76
N ALA A 191 -14.75 -8.28 20.64
CA ALA A 191 -14.60 -9.67 20.23
C ALA A 191 -13.15 -10.06 19.97
N PHE A 192 -12.42 -9.24 19.19
CA PHE A 192 -10.99 -9.45 18.94
C PHE A 192 -10.17 -9.45 20.23
N GLN A 193 -10.42 -8.48 21.13
CA GLN A 193 -9.69 -8.39 22.39
C GLN A 193 -9.97 -9.59 23.30
N LEU A 194 -11.23 -10.02 23.43
CA LEU A 194 -11.60 -11.17 24.27
C LEU A 194 -10.96 -12.47 23.79
N VAL A 195 -10.90 -12.69 22.47
CA VAL A 195 -10.25 -13.89 21.92
C VAL A 195 -8.75 -13.82 22.12
N ALA A 196 -8.12 -12.66 21.87
CA ALA A 196 -6.69 -12.47 22.08
C ALA A 196 -6.29 -12.71 23.54
N ASP A 197 -6.98 -12.08 24.48
CA ASP A 197 -6.75 -12.23 25.92
C ASP A 197 -6.91 -13.70 26.36
N PHE A 198 -7.94 -14.39 25.85
CA PHE A 198 -8.18 -15.79 26.18
C PHE A 198 -7.06 -16.71 25.67
N LEU A 199 -6.64 -16.53 24.41
CA LEU A 199 -5.57 -17.33 23.83
C LEU A 199 -4.23 -17.10 24.54
N GLU A 200 -3.96 -15.86 24.96
CA GLU A 200 -2.78 -15.54 25.76
C GLU A 200 -2.83 -16.19 27.16
N VAL A 201 -3.98 -16.13 27.84
CA VAL A 201 -4.14 -16.71 29.19
C VAL A 201 -4.02 -18.24 29.19
N GLU A 202 -4.53 -18.91 28.15
CA GLU A 202 -4.50 -20.37 28.03
C GLU A 202 -3.26 -20.90 27.29
N ASP A 203 -2.35 -20.01 26.87
CA ASP A 203 -1.15 -20.32 26.06
C ASP A 203 -1.48 -21.13 24.78
N LEU A 204 -2.59 -20.76 24.13
CA LEU A 204 -3.10 -21.43 22.94
C LEU A 204 -2.79 -20.61 21.69
N THR A 205 -2.38 -21.30 20.61
CA THR A 205 -2.18 -20.67 19.30
C THR A 205 -3.09 -21.30 18.26
N LEU A 206 -3.87 -20.46 17.59
CA LEU A 206 -4.79 -20.90 16.54
C LEU A 206 -4.27 -20.48 15.16
N PRO A 207 -4.38 -21.35 14.13
CA PRO A 207 -4.16 -20.94 12.74
C PRO A 207 -5.08 -19.78 12.35
N PRO A 208 -4.65 -18.87 11.44
CA PRO A 208 -5.43 -17.68 11.08
C PRO A 208 -6.90 -17.92 10.70
N PRO A 209 -7.26 -19.00 9.95
CA PRO A 209 -8.65 -19.30 9.64
C PRO A 209 -9.49 -19.61 10.89
N LYS A 210 -8.98 -20.46 11.78
CA LYS A 210 -9.67 -20.82 13.03
C LYS A 210 -9.79 -19.63 13.97
N HIS A 211 -8.76 -18.78 14.03
CA HIS A 211 -8.82 -17.55 14.81
C HIS A 211 -9.96 -16.64 14.33
N ALA A 212 -10.11 -16.48 13.00
CA ALA A 212 -11.21 -15.69 12.43
C ALA A 212 -12.59 -16.30 12.74
N GLU A 213 -12.73 -17.63 12.65
CA GLU A 213 -13.97 -18.33 13.02
C GLU A 213 -14.37 -18.10 14.48
N VAL A 214 -13.40 -18.20 15.39
CA VAL A 214 -13.64 -17.98 16.83
C VAL A 214 -14.01 -16.53 17.12
N VAL A 215 -13.33 -15.56 16.51
CA VAL A 215 -13.68 -14.13 16.67
C VAL A 215 -15.08 -13.84 16.12
N TYR A 216 -15.43 -14.41 14.97
CA TYR A 216 -16.76 -14.27 14.39
C TYR A 216 -17.84 -14.82 15.34
N LEU A 217 -17.62 -16.02 15.90
CA LEU A 217 -18.52 -16.61 16.89
C LEU A 217 -18.68 -15.72 18.13
N VAL A 218 -17.57 -15.19 18.66
CA VAL A 218 -17.62 -14.29 19.83
C VAL A 218 -18.41 -13.03 19.52
N HIS A 219 -18.21 -12.45 18.35
CA HIS A 219 -18.97 -11.28 17.91
C HIS A 219 -20.47 -11.58 17.85
N ASP A 220 -20.89 -12.69 17.21
CA ASP A 220 -22.31 -13.06 17.10
C ASP A 220 -22.94 -13.29 18.48
N LEU A 221 -22.24 -13.97 19.39
CA LEU A 221 -22.74 -14.19 20.75
C LEU A 221 -22.85 -12.89 21.56
N LEU A 222 -21.95 -11.93 21.36
CA LEU A 222 -22.04 -10.61 21.98
C LEU A 222 -23.24 -9.82 21.44
N LEU A 223 -23.50 -9.90 20.12
CA LEU A 223 -24.68 -9.27 19.52
C LEU A 223 -25.99 -9.89 20.01
N GLU A 224 -26.00 -11.19 20.29
CA GLU A 224 -27.13 -11.88 20.94
C GLU A 224 -27.30 -11.50 22.43
N GLY A 225 -26.41 -10.65 22.97
CA GLY A 225 -26.47 -10.14 24.34
C GLY A 225 -25.97 -11.14 25.39
N LEU A 226 -25.20 -12.17 24.98
CA LEU A 226 -24.65 -13.10 25.95
C LEU A 226 -23.62 -12.41 26.86
N PRO A 227 -23.66 -12.69 28.18
CA PRO A 227 -22.62 -12.22 29.09
C PRO A 227 -21.24 -12.75 28.70
N ARG A 228 -20.22 -11.88 28.74
CA ARG A 228 -18.82 -12.21 28.36
C ARG A 228 -18.30 -13.51 29.01
N ALA A 229 -18.63 -13.76 30.27
CA ALA A 229 -18.23 -14.98 30.97
C ALA A 229 -18.76 -16.27 30.33
N LYS A 230 -19.98 -16.24 29.77
CA LYS A 230 -20.53 -17.38 29.01
C LYS A 230 -19.87 -17.50 27.64
N VAL A 231 -19.62 -16.38 26.97
CA VAL A 231 -18.95 -16.35 25.67
C VAL A 231 -17.56 -16.99 25.75
N LEU A 232 -16.79 -16.72 26.81
CA LEU A 232 -15.47 -17.33 27.03
C LEU A 232 -15.52 -18.87 27.18
N GLN A 233 -16.64 -19.45 27.65
CA GLN A 233 -16.80 -20.90 27.70
C GLN A 233 -16.91 -21.50 26.28
N PHE A 234 -17.57 -20.78 25.37
CA PHE A 234 -17.64 -21.18 23.96
C PHE A 234 -16.30 -21.01 23.24
N VAL A 235 -15.54 -19.97 23.56
CA VAL A 235 -14.17 -19.79 23.05
C VAL A 235 -13.30 -20.98 23.46
N ARG A 236 -13.34 -21.38 24.74
CA ARG A 236 -12.60 -22.56 25.21
C ARG A 236 -12.99 -23.83 24.47
N ALA A 237 -14.29 -24.04 24.24
CA ALA A 237 -14.77 -25.22 23.52
C ALA A 237 -14.38 -25.22 22.03
N ALA A 238 -14.29 -24.05 21.40
CA ALA A 238 -13.92 -23.90 20.00
C ALA A 238 -12.39 -23.91 19.76
N ALA A 239 -11.61 -23.57 20.79
CA ALA A 239 -10.15 -23.53 20.76
C ALA A 239 -9.48 -24.85 21.23
N ALA A 240 -10.21 -25.71 21.94
CA ALA A 240 -9.78 -27.07 22.31
C ALA A 240 -9.76 -28.02 21.10
#